data_AF-A0A7S1H2M5-F1
#
_entry.id   AF-A0A7S1H2M5-F1
#
_cell.length_a   1.000
_cell.length_b   1.000
_cell.length_c   1.000
_cell.angle_alpha   90.00
_cell.angle_beta   90.00
_cell.angle_gamma   90.00
#
_symmetry.space_group_name_H-M   'P 1'
#
loop_
_entity.id
_entity.type
_entity.pdbx_description
1 polymer ?
#
loop_
_entity_poly.entity_id
_entity_poly.type
_entity_poly.pdbx_seq_one_letter_code
_entity_poly.pdbx_strand_id
1 'polypeptide(L)'
;GQAMLAMFFLSTKDDWTTIMWSAVDSTDTDTGPYQHSNDWAVIYFVLVVLVGGFFILTIFVGVFVDSYNLVEHSEKEKNKIRRDDSMASSVMGKGDDPEEPVHERRYTVFQVVTMVQFEITIMFIICLNVITLSVESHKQSDLKTDFVTAAEFFFAFVFATEAIAKMYGMMPQQYFRFYWNRF
;
A
#
# COMPACT_ATOMS: atom_id res chain seq x y z
N GLY A 1 -27.95 18.90 25.59
CA GLY A 1 -26.55 18.84 25.13
C GLY A 1 -25.83 17.66 25.75
N GLN A 2 -25.61 17.71 27.07
CA GLN A 2 -24.81 16.71 27.80
C GLN A 2 -25.28 15.26 27.64
N ALA A 3 -26.59 15.00 27.59
CA ALA A 3 -27.12 13.65 27.36
C ALA A 3 -26.75 13.08 25.98
N MET A 4 -26.75 13.89 24.92
CA MET A 4 -26.33 13.43 23.58
C MET A 4 -24.83 13.15 23.51
N LEU A 5 -24.03 13.94 24.23
CA LEU A 5 -22.59 13.72 24.34
C LEU A 5 -22.26 12.46 25.14
N ALA A 6 -23.01 12.17 26.21
CA ALA A 6 -22.91 10.89 26.92
C ALA A 6 -23.25 9.73 25.99
N MET A 7 -24.36 9.81 25.25
CA MET A 7 -24.74 8.78 24.27
C MET A 7 -23.69 8.60 23.15
N PHE A 8 -23.00 9.67 22.75
CA PHE A 8 -21.89 9.60 21.81
C PHE A 8 -20.71 8.80 22.39
N PHE A 9 -20.28 9.10 23.62
CA PHE A 9 -19.21 8.33 24.29
C PHE A 9 -19.58 6.85 24.50
N LEU A 10 -20.84 6.56 24.83
CA LEU A 10 -21.34 5.18 24.90
C LEU A 10 -21.25 4.46 23.54
N SER A 11 -21.58 5.15 22.45
CA SER A 11 -21.56 4.62 21.09
C SER A 11 -20.13 4.33 20.60
N THR A 12 -19.19 5.26 20.85
CA THR A 12 -17.77 5.09 20.50
C THR A 12 -17.04 4.11 21.41
N LYS A 13 -17.64 3.76 22.56
CA LYS A 13 -17.01 2.99 23.65
C LYS A 13 -15.81 3.68 24.26
N ASP A 14 -15.78 5.01 24.17
CA ASP A 14 -14.73 5.83 24.79
C ASP A 14 -15.21 6.31 26.15
N ASP A 15 -14.42 6.05 27.20
CA ASP A 15 -14.68 6.45 28.59
C ASP A 15 -16.10 6.14 29.16
N TRP A 16 -16.82 5.19 28.54
CA TRP A 16 -18.20 4.85 28.90
C TRP A 16 -18.32 4.29 30.33
N THR A 17 -17.26 3.67 30.85
CA THR A 17 -17.22 3.15 32.22
C THR A 17 -17.24 4.26 33.26
N THR A 18 -16.59 5.39 33.00
CA THR A 18 -16.55 6.54 33.92
C THR A 18 -17.93 7.18 34.02
N ILE A 19 -18.64 7.29 32.90
CA ILE A 19 -20.03 7.76 32.84
C ILE A 19 -20.96 6.78 33.56
N MET A 20 -20.75 5.48 33.37
CA MET A 20 -21.52 4.42 34.04
C MET A 20 -21.33 4.47 35.56
N TRP A 21 -20.09 4.53 36.06
CA TRP A 21 -19.83 4.61 37.51
C TRP A 21 -20.39 5.90 38.11
N SER A 22 -20.27 7.03 37.40
CA SER A 22 -20.89 8.29 37.82
C SER A 22 -22.42 8.21 37.89
N ALA A 23 -23.04 7.38 37.05
CA ALA A 23 -24.49 7.14 37.08
C ALA A 23 -24.91 6.14 38.18
N VAL A 24 -24.09 5.13 38.48
CA VAL A 24 -24.32 4.17 39.57
C VAL A 24 -24.25 4.85 40.94
N ASP A 25 -23.32 5.80 41.08
CA ASP A 25 -23.12 6.56 42.31
C ASP A 25 -24.07 7.77 42.40
N SER A 26 -24.93 8.00 41.40
CA SER A 26 -25.89 9.11 41.41
C SER A 26 -27.06 8.86 42.38
N THR A 27 -27.34 9.86 43.19
CA THR A 27 -28.39 9.88 44.22
C THR A 27 -29.41 10.98 43.93
N ASP A 28 -30.32 11.23 44.87
CA ASP A 28 -31.36 12.28 44.73
C ASP A 28 -30.74 13.68 44.59
N THR A 29 -31.47 14.60 43.96
CA THR A 29 -30.98 15.93 43.50
C THR A 29 -30.32 16.79 44.59
N ASP A 30 -30.64 16.56 45.86
CA ASP A 30 -30.15 17.31 47.01
C ASP A 30 -28.99 16.62 47.76
N THR A 31 -28.53 15.46 47.28
CA THR A 31 -27.49 14.64 47.92
C THR A 31 -26.32 14.37 46.98
N GLY A 32 -25.09 14.48 47.48
CA GLY A 32 -23.88 14.13 46.71
C GLY A 32 -23.75 12.62 46.46
N PRO A 33 -22.84 12.17 45.57
CA PRO A 33 -22.77 10.78 45.14
C PRO A 33 -22.40 9.83 46.27
N TYR A 34 -23.10 8.70 46.36
CA TYR A 34 -22.84 7.61 47.31
C TYR A 34 -22.55 6.33 46.55
N GLN A 35 -21.47 5.65 46.94
CA GLN A 35 -21.08 4.38 46.32
C GLN A 35 -22.22 3.35 46.43
N HIS A 36 -22.51 2.68 45.31
CA HIS A 36 -23.52 1.61 45.21
C HIS A 36 -24.97 2.05 45.49
N SER A 37 -25.31 3.31 45.21
CA SER A 37 -26.71 3.77 45.38
C SER A 37 -27.66 3.12 44.37
N ASN A 38 -27.23 2.92 43.12
CA ASN A 38 -28.05 2.33 42.07
C ASN A 38 -27.27 1.31 41.21
N ASP A 39 -27.01 0.14 41.79
CA ASP A 39 -26.28 -0.94 41.13
C ASP A 39 -26.99 -1.48 39.85
N TRP A 40 -28.31 -1.30 39.72
CA TRP A 40 -29.07 -1.78 38.56
C TRP A 40 -28.78 -0.99 37.27
N ALA A 41 -28.26 0.24 37.40
CA ALA A 41 -27.89 1.07 36.27
C ALA A 41 -26.78 0.44 35.41
N VAL A 42 -25.90 -0.39 36.00
CA VAL A 42 -24.85 -1.11 35.27
C VAL A 42 -25.42 -1.94 34.11
N ILE A 43 -26.53 -2.64 34.36
CA ILE A 43 -27.17 -3.51 33.36
C ILE A 43 -27.65 -2.68 32.17
N TYR A 44 -28.22 -1.50 32.43
CA TYR A 44 -28.66 -0.59 31.37
C TYR A 44 -27.49 -0.16 30.47
N PHE A 45 -26.37 0.31 31.06
CA PHE A 45 -25.20 0.76 30.29
C PHE A 45 -24.57 -0.39 29.48
N VAL A 46 -24.44 -1.58 30.07
CA VAL A 46 -23.90 -2.75 29.38
C VAL A 46 -24.77 -3.15 28.19
N LEU A 47 -26.11 -3.17 28.35
CA LEU A 47 -27.02 -3.48 27.25
C LEU A 47 -26.97 -2.44 26.13
N VAL A 48 -26.91 -1.14 26.47
CA VAL A 48 -26.79 -0.06 25.48
C VAL A 48 -25.50 -0.17 24.67
N VAL A 49 -24.36 -0.45 25.33
CA VAL A 49 -23.07 -0.62 24.66
C VAL A 49 -23.04 -1.86 23.76
N LEU A 50 -23.63 -2.98 24.21
CA LEU A 50 -23.68 -4.22 23.43
C LEU A 50 -24.60 -4.08 22.20
N VAL A 51 -25.83 -3.61 22.41
CA VAL A 51 -26.81 -3.46 21.31
C VAL A 51 -26.38 -2.36 20.34
N GLY A 52 -25.92 -1.22 20.86
CA GLY A 52 -25.40 -0.12 20.04
C GLY A 52 -24.16 -0.54 19.25
N GLY A 53 -23.25 -1.29 19.89
CA GLY A 53 -22.07 -1.85 19.22
C GLY A 53 -22.42 -2.81 18.09
N PHE A 54 -23.38 -3.71 18.31
CA PHE A 54 -23.87 -4.61 17.26
C PHE A 54 -24.47 -3.83 16.09
N PHE A 55 -25.30 -2.83 16.36
CA PHE A 55 -25.93 -2.03 15.32
C PHE A 55 -24.91 -1.27 14.45
N ILE A 56 -23.92 -0.63 15.07
CA ILE A 56 -22.84 0.09 14.35
C ILE A 56 -22.06 -0.88 13.47
N LEU A 57 -21.74 -2.08 13.98
CA LEU A 57 -21.07 -3.11 13.18
C LEU A 57 -21.93 -3.56 11.99
N THR A 58 -23.24 -3.75 12.17
CA THR A 58 -24.13 -4.15 11.07
C THR A 58 -24.22 -3.08 9.98
N ILE A 59 -24.24 -1.78 10.35
CA ILE A 59 -24.20 -0.68 9.38
C ILE A 59 -22.87 -0.66 8.64
N PHE A 60 -21.76 -0.78 9.38
CA PHE A 60 -20.43 -0.74 8.78
C PHE A 60 -20.23 -1.86 7.75
N VAL A 61 -20.62 -3.09 8.09
CA VAL A 61 -20.60 -4.22 7.17
C VAL A 61 -21.52 -3.97 5.97
N GLY A 62 -22.72 -3.42 6.18
CA GLY A 62 -23.64 -3.08 5.10
C GLY A 62 -23.04 -2.12 4.08
N VAL A 63 -22.44 -1.01 4.54
CA VAL A 63 -21.78 -0.03 3.66
C VAL A 63 -20.59 -0.64 2.92
N PHE A 64 -19.80 -1.48 3.61
CA PHE A 64 -18.63 -2.09 2.99
C PHE A 64 -19.01 -3.10 1.91
N VAL A 65 -20.04 -3.91 2.16
CA VAL A 65 -20.58 -4.86 1.18
C VAL A 65 -21.18 -4.13 -0.02
N ASP A 66 -21.92 -3.04 0.21
CA ASP A 66 -22.47 -2.21 -0.88
C ASP A 66 -21.35 -1.61 -1.75
N SER A 67 -20.31 -1.07 -1.11
CA SER A 67 -19.12 -0.55 -1.82
C SER A 67 -18.41 -1.61 -2.63
N TYR A 68 -18.25 -2.83 -2.09
CA TYR A 68 -17.64 -3.94 -2.81
C TYR A 68 -18.48 -4.35 -4.03
N ASN A 69 -19.80 -4.47 -3.85
CA ASN A 69 -20.73 -4.81 -4.93
C ASN A 69 -20.74 -3.74 -6.03
N LEU A 70 -20.63 -2.46 -5.65
CA LEU A 70 -20.54 -1.34 -6.61
C LEU A 70 -19.28 -1.45 -7.48
N VAL A 71 -18.14 -1.72 -6.85
CA VAL A 71 -16.87 -1.90 -7.58
C VAL A 71 -16.97 -3.12 -8.50
N GLU A 72 -17.46 -4.25 -8.01
CA GLU A 72 -17.62 -5.47 -8.81
C GLU A 72 -18.53 -5.26 -10.03
N HIS A 73 -19.66 -4.56 -9.87
CA HIS A 73 -20.56 -4.23 -10.98
C HIS A 73 -19.87 -3.31 -12.00
N SER A 74 -19.17 -2.27 -11.52
CA SER A 74 -18.44 -1.34 -12.38
C SER A 74 -17.32 -2.01 -13.18
N GLU A 75 -16.61 -2.97 -12.57
CA GLU A 75 -15.54 -3.73 -13.23
C GLU A 75 -16.10 -4.71 -14.27
N LYS A 76 -17.23 -5.36 -13.99
CA LYS A 76 -17.93 -6.20 -14.99
C LYS A 76 -18.38 -5.38 -16.19
N GLU A 77 -18.91 -4.18 -15.96
CA GLU A 77 -19.38 -3.29 -17.01
C GLU A 77 -18.23 -2.73 -17.85
N LYS A 78 -17.14 -2.28 -17.21
CA LYS A 78 -15.90 -1.88 -17.91
C LYS A 78 -15.30 -3.03 -18.71
N ASN A 79 -15.27 -4.25 -18.18
CA ASN A 79 -14.74 -5.40 -18.90
C ASN A 79 -15.59 -5.78 -20.12
N LYS A 80 -16.92 -5.57 -20.06
CA LYS A 80 -17.79 -5.75 -21.22
C LYS A 80 -17.47 -4.72 -22.31
N ILE A 81 -17.37 -3.43 -21.94
CA ILE A 81 -16.99 -2.36 -22.88
C ILE A 81 -15.60 -2.62 -23.48
N ARG A 82 -14.61 -2.99 -22.66
CA ARG A 82 -13.25 -3.33 -23.14
C ARG A 82 -13.26 -4.52 -24.09
N ARG A 83 -14.12 -5.53 -23.88
CA ARG A 83 -14.25 -6.67 -24.80
C ARG A 83 -14.85 -6.22 -26.13
N ASP A 84 -15.89 -5.40 -26.10
CA ASP A 84 -16.53 -4.86 -27.30
C ASP A 84 -15.55 -3.96 -28.10
N ASP A 85 -14.81 -3.08 -27.42
CA ASP A 85 -13.75 -2.25 -28.02
C ASP A 85 -12.55 -3.10 -28.51
N SER A 86 -12.19 -4.17 -27.80
CA SER A 86 -11.13 -5.08 -28.23
C SER A 86 -11.52 -5.87 -29.48
N MET A 87 -12.80 -6.27 -29.62
CA MET A 87 -13.31 -6.90 -30.83
C MET A 87 -13.32 -5.92 -32.00
N ALA A 88 -13.63 -4.65 -31.76
CA ALA A 88 -13.57 -3.59 -32.77
C ALA A 88 -12.12 -3.24 -33.19
N SER A 89 -11.16 -3.26 -32.25
CA SER A 89 -9.74 -2.98 -32.51
C SER A 89 -8.93 -4.19 -32.97
N SER A 90 -9.39 -5.42 -32.73
CA SER A 90 -8.82 -6.65 -33.33
C SER A 90 -8.94 -6.67 -34.86
N VAL A 91 -9.85 -5.87 -35.42
CA VAL A 91 -9.98 -5.63 -36.86
C VAL A 91 -8.95 -4.59 -37.34
N MET A 92 -8.28 -3.85 -36.45
CA MET A 92 -7.52 -2.64 -36.80
C MET A 92 -6.12 -2.46 -36.16
N GLY A 93 -5.63 -3.35 -35.28
CA GLY A 93 -4.38 -3.11 -34.55
C GLY A 93 -3.50 -4.33 -34.34
N LYS A 94 -2.47 -4.47 -35.17
CA LYS A 94 -1.27 -5.29 -34.88
C LYS A 94 -0.46 -4.57 -33.79
N GLY A 95 -0.03 -5.31 -32.77
CA GLY A 95 0.66 -4.79 -31.60
C GLY A 95 1.99 -4.10 -31.90
N ASP A 96 2.30 -3.09 -31.10
CA ASP A 96 3.57 -2.37 -31.03
C ASP A 96 4.68 -3.27 -30.45
N ASP A 97 5.11 -4.28 -31.20
CA ASP A 97 6.34 -5.00 -30.88
C ASP A 97 7.54 -4.07 -31.14
N PRO A 98 8.58 -4.09 -30.27
CA PRO A 98 9.78 -3.29 -30.49
C PRO A 98 10.40 -3.62 -31.84
N GLU A 99 10.51 -2.61 -32.71
CA GLU A 99 11.05 -2.78 -34.05
C GLU A 99 12.51 -3.28 -33.99
N GLU A 100 12.76 -4.47 -34.54
CA GLU A 100 14.05 -5.14 -34.46
C GLU A 100 15.18 -4.28 -35.06
N PRO A 101 16.36 -4.19 -34.41
CA PRO A 101 17.43 -3.30 -34.86
C PRO A 101 18.11 -3.82 -36.14
N VAL A 102 18.21 -2.95 -37.16
CA VAL A 102 18.75 -3.25 -38.51
C VAL A 102 20.28 -3.47 -38.55
N HIS A 103 21.03 -3.19 -37.47
CA HIS A 103 22.51 -3.22 -37.46
C HIS A 103 23.08 -4.36 -36.60
N GLU A 104 23.97 -5.17 -37.17
CA GLU A 104 24.55 -6.39 -36.55
C GLU A 104 25.18 -6.15 -35.17
N ARG A 105 26.04 -5.14 -35.01
CA ARG A 105 26.69 -4.83 -33.71
C ARG A 105 25.70 -4.41 -32.62
N ARG A 106 24.59 -3.78 -33.03
CA ARG A 106 23.53 -3.34 -32.11
C ARG A 106 22.60 -4.50 -31.75
N TYR A 107 22.35 -5.40 -32.69
CA TYR A 107 21.57 -6.61 -32.47
C TYR A 107 22.22 -7.52 -31.40
N THR A 108 23.55 -7.67 -31.42
CA THR A 108 24.25 -8.42 -30.37
C THR A 108 24.06 -7.80 -28.97
N VAL A 109 24.20 -6.48 -28.85
CA VAL A 109 24.00 -5.79 -27.56
C VAL A 109 22.54 -5.88 -27.11
N PHE A 110 21.59 -5.72 -28.04
CA PHE A 110 20.17 -5.89 -27.78
C PHE A 110 19.85 -7.30 -27.29
N GLN A 111 20.41 -8.34 -27.93
CA GLN A 111 20.23 -9.73 -27.50
C GLN A 111 20.77 -9.94 -26.09
N VAL A 112 21.98 -9.47 -25.78
CA VAL A 112 22.60 -9.62 -24.44
C VAL A 112 21.77 -8.94 -23.36
N VAL A 113 21.34 -7.70 -23.60
CA VAL A 113 20.55 -6.92 -22.63
C VAL A 113 19.15 -7.49 -22.41
N THR A 114 18.58 -8.13 -23.43
CA THR A 114 17.24 -8.75 -23.36
C THR A 114 17.29 -10.17 -22.78
N MET A 115 18.48 -10.71 -22.49
CA MET A 115 18.58 -12.04 -21.88
C MET A 115 18.11 -12.02 -20.42
N VAL A 116 17.27 -12.98 -20.07
CA VAL A 116 16.83 -13.21 -18.67
C VAL A 116 18.03 -13.39 -17.72
N GLN A 117 19.13 -14.00 -18.18
CA GLN A 117 20.34 -14.16 -17.39
C GLN A 117 20.99 -12.83 -17.01
N PHE A 118 20.96 -11.85 -17.92
CA PHE A 118 21.47 -10.50 -17.66
C PHE A 118 20.61 -9.81 -16.61
N GLU A 119 19.28 -9.88 -16.73
CA GLU A 119 18.35 -9.30 -15.75
C GLU A 119 18.50 -9.94 -14.35
N ILE A 120 18.62 -11.27 -14.26
CA ILE A 120 18.86 -11.96 -12.99
C ILE A 120 20.17 -11.50 -12.34
N THR A 121 21.23 -11.30 -13.15
CA THR A 121 22.53 -10.82 -12.66
C THR A 121 22.40 -9.42 -12.06
N ILE A 122 21.73 -8.49 -12.74
CA ILE A 122 21.51 -7.13 -12.24
C ILE A 122 20.64 -7.15 -10.98
N MET A 123 19.59 -7.96 -10.94
CA MET A 123 18.75 -8.14 -9.76
C MET A 123 19.56 -8.63 -8.54
N PHE A 124 20.47 -9.58 -8.75
CA PHE A 124 21.36 -10.05 -7.70
C PHE A 124 22.28 -8.94 -7.17
N ILE A 125 22.82 -8.10 -8.06
CA ILE A 125 23.68 -6.96 -7.69
C ILE A 125 22.90 -5.90 -6.90
N ILE A 126 21.62 -5.66 -7.24
CA ILE A 126 20.73 -4.78 -6.47
C ILE A 126 20.58 -5.30 -5.04
N CYS A 127 20.34 -6.60 -4.85
CA CYS A 127 20.24 -7.20 -3.52
C CYS A 127 21.53 -7.02 -2.71
N LEU A 128 22.69 -7.22 -3.33
CA LEU A 128 23.99 -7.01 -2.67
C LEU A 128 24.23 -5.54 -2.29
N ASN A 129 23.81 -4.59 -3.13
CA ASN A 129 23.89 -3.18 -2.81
C ASN A 129 23.03 -2.82 -1.58
N VAL A 130 21.80 -3.34 -1.51
CA VAL A 130 20.91 -3.13 -0.34
C VAL A 130 21.53 -3.69 0.94
N ILE A 131 22.14 -4.88 0.88
CA ILE A 131 22.84 -5.47 2.03
C ILE A 131 24.04 -4.59 2.43
N THR A 132 24.78 -4.07 1.46
CA THR A 132 25.93 -3.18 1.73
C THR A 132 25.47 -1.91 2.45
N LEU A 133 24.40 -1.28 1.97
CA LEU A 133 23.77 -0.13 2.64
C LEU A 133 23.25 -0.48 4.04
N SER A 134 22.73 -1.69 4.26
CA SER A 134 22.24 -2.12 5.57
C SER A 134 23.34 -2.33 6.62
N VAL A 135 24.58 -2.56 6.18
CA VAL A 135 25.74 -2.79 7.06
C VAL A 135 26.32 -1.47 7.58
N GLU A 136 25.95 -0.34 6.99
CA GLU A 136 26.33 0.99 7.45
C GLU A 136 25.82 1.23 8.88
N SER A 137 26.71 1.66 9.78
CA SER A 137 26.36 1.90 11.18
C SER A 137 27.03 3.15 11.74
N HIS A 138 26.31 3.87 12.59
CA HIS A 138 26.81 5.09 13.22
C HIS A 138 27.95 4.74 14.19
N LYS A 139 29.20 5.07 13.81
CA LYS A 139 30.51 4.76 14.45
C LYS A 139 31.20 3.48 13.95
N GLN A 140 31.31 3.31 12.64
CA GLN A 140 32.12 2.23 12.05
C GLN A 140 33.62 2.54 12.05
N SER A 141 34.45 1.49 12.05
CA SER A 141 35.92 1.60 11.92
C SER A 141 36.32 2.08 10.52
N ASP A 142 37.45 2.79 10.40
CA ASP A 142 37.94 3.37 9.13
C ASP A 142 37.99 2.35 7.97
N LEU A 143 38.44 1.11 8.24
CA LEU A 143 38.48 0.03 7.23
C LEU A 143 37.10 -0.37 6.68
N LYS A 144 36.05 -0.28 7.50
CA LYS A 144 34.68 -0.57 7.05
C LYS A 144 34.14 0.56 6.19
N THR A 145 34.43 1.81 6.55
CA THR A 145 34.07 2.98 5.75
C THR A 145 34.69 2.90 4.36
N ASP A 146 36.00 2.64 4.27
CA ASP A 146 36.70 2.55 2.99
C ASP A 146 36.13 1.43 2.09
N PHE A 147 35.81 0.27 2.66
CA PHE A 147 35.19 -0.84 1.93
C PHE A 147 33.78 -0.50 1.42
N VAL A 148 32.94 0.10 2.27
CA VAL A 148 31.57 0.48 1.90
C VAL A 148 31.60 1.52 0.78
N THR A 149 32.44 2.55 0.88
CA THR A 149 32.58 3.58 -0.16
C THR A 149 33.12 3.00 -1.48
N ALA A 150 34.07 2.07 -1.43
CA ALA A 150 34.55 1.38 -2.64
C ALA A 150 33.44 0.52 -3.29
N ALA A 151 32.64 -0.16 -2.48
CA ALA A 151 31.51 -0.97 -2.95
C ALA A 151 30.41 -0.10 -3.58
N GLU A 152 30.06 1.04 -2.99
CA GLU A 152 29.11 2.01 -3.54
C GLU A 152 29.53 2.50 -4.93
N PHE A 153 30.81 2.85 -5.09
CA PHE A 153 31.34 3.27 -6.40
C PHE A 153 31.29 2.13 -7.43
N PHE A 154 31.62 0.91 -7.01
CA PHE A 154 31.51 -0.28 -7.86
C PHE A 154 30.06 -0.51 -8.33
N PHE A 155 29.08 -0.46 -7.41
CA PHE A 155 27.68 -0.64 -7.75
C PHE A 155 27.17 0.46 -8.68
N ALA A 156 27.54 1.72 -8.42
CA ALA A 156 27.19 2.85 -9.28
C ALA A 156 27.74 2.67 -10.72
N PHE A 157 28.97 2.18 -10.86
CA PHE A 157 29.57 1.91 -12.15
C PHE A 157 28.84 0.79 -12.93
N VAL A 158 28.45 -0.28 -12.23
CA VAL A 158 27.70 -1.39 -12.83
C VAL A 158 26.34 -0.91 -13.35
N PHE A 159 25.58 -0.16 -12.55
CA PHE A 159 24.27 0.38 -12.96
C PHE A 159 24.40 1.39 -14.10
N ALA A 160 25.42 2.26 -14.08
CA ALA A 160 25.66 3.19 -15.18
C ALA A 160 25.95 2.45 -16.50
N THR A 161 26.77 1.40 -16.45
CA THR A 161 27.11 0.58 -17.63
C THR A 161 25.89 -0.16 -18.16
N GLU A 162 25.05 -0.70 -17.27
CA GLU A 162 23.80 -1.37 -17.63
C GLU A 162 22.80 -0.42 -18.30
N ALA A 163 22.61 0.78 -17.75
CA ALA A 163 21.74 1.80 -18.34
C ALA A 163 22.23 2.23 -19.74
N ILE A 164 23.55 2.42 -19.93
CA ILE A 164 24.14 2.75 -21.23
C ILE A 164 23.93 1.60 -22.24
N ALA A 165 24.13 0.34 -21.81
CA ALA A 165 23.92 -0.82 -22.67
C ALA A 165 22.45 -0.95 -23.12
N LYS A 166 21.49 -0.74 -22.20
CA LYS A 166 20.06 -0.70 -22.50
C LYS A 166 19.69 0.41 -23.48
N MET A 167 20.23 1.60 -23.28
CA MET A 167 19.98 2.75 -24.16
C MET A 167 20.54 2.53 -25.58
N TYR A 168 21.71 1.89 -25.71
CA TYR A 168 22.30 1.57 -27.01
C TYR A 168 21.54 0.45 -27.74
N GLY A 169 21.08 -0.58 -27.01
CA GLY A 169 20.31 -1.69 -27.57
C GLY A 169 18.92 -1.26 -28.06
N MET A 170 18.13 -0.63 -27.19
CA MET A 170 16.69 -0.43 -27.37
C MET A 170 16.27 0.86 -28.10
N MET A 171 17.21 1.67 -28.60
CA MET A 171 16.95 3.02 -29.16
C MET A 171 16.46 4.01 -28.08
N PRO A 172 17.05 5.21 -27.95
CA PRO A 172 16.69 6.16 -26.89
C PRO A 172 15.19 6.52 -26.88
N GLN A 173 14.57 6.61 -28.06
CA GLN A 173 13.16 6.99 -28.20
C GLN A 173 12.18 5.91 -27.71
N GLN A 174 12.52 4.62 -27.83
CA GLN A 174 11.71 3.53 -27.29
C GLN A 174 12.06 3.28 -25.81
N TYR A 175 13.33 3.45 -25.41
CA TYR A 175 13.74 3.38 -24.01
C TYR A 175 12.92 4.32 -23.12
N PHE A 176 12.79 5.60 -23.50
CA PHE A 176 11.99 6.58 -22.74
C PHE A 176 10.46 6.44 -22.90
N ARG A 177 9.98 5.59 -23.81
CA ARG A 177 8.54 5.29 -23.96
C ARG A 177 8.05 4.33 -22.86
N PHE A 178 8.93 3.49 -22.32
CA PHE A 178 8.59 2.60 -21.21
C PHE A 178 8.68 3.33 -19.86
N TYR A 179 7.60 3.30 -19.08
CA TYR A 179 7.51 3.98 -17.78
C TYR A 179 8.62 3.54 -16.82
N TRP A 180 8.96 2.25 -16.81
CA TRP A 180 9.99 1.67 -15.95
C TRP A 180 11.41 2.14 -16.24
N ASN A 181 11.71 2.49 -17.50
CA ASN A 181 13.05 2.96 -17.90
C ASN A 181 13.26 4.45 -17.62
N ARG A 182 12.20 5.18 -17.26
CA ARG A 182 12.23 6.60 -16.90
C ARG A 182 12.42 6.83 -15.39
N PHE A 183 12.09 5.83 -14.57
CA PHE A 183 12.26 5.84 -13.12
C PHE A 183 13.72 5.55 -12.77
#